data_AF-A0A6N6KAR2-F1
#
_entry.id   AF-A0A6N6KAR2-F1
#
_cell.length_a   1.000
_cell.length_b   1.000
_cell.length_c   1.000
_cell.angle_alpha   90.00
_cell.angle_beta   90.00
_cell.angle_gamma   90.00
#
_symmetry.space_group_name_H-M   'P 1'
#
loop_
_entity.id
_entity.type
_entity.pdbx_description
1 polymer ?
#
loop_
_entity_poly.entity_id
_entity_poly.type
_entity_poly.pdbx_seq_one_letter_code
_entity_poly.pdbx_strand_id
1 'polypeptide(L)'
;MSVKRYDICHLGGGIYSMMEDSDGEFVRHVDHTFLEQKLTDLAVQLANAESKCRELAAENVTLNDKMNKLATWTGIEFYSSSWEFCNLDGNDALEFMCDVKTPATDAFLAEVRAQGVDAAIEHLHKKFEGTGHIGVPVMALEWLAQEIRKGAAL
;
A
#
# COMPACT_ATOMS: atom_id res chain seq x y z
N MET A 1 -8.16 -11.52 18.81
CA MET A 1 -7.34 -12.21 19.83
C MET A 1 -7.81 -11.66 21.16
N SER A 2 -8.24 -12.53 22.08
CA SER A 2 -8.69 -12.11 23.41
C SER A 2 -7.46 -12.06 24.33
N VAL A 3 -7.19 -10.92 24.95
CA VAL A 3 -6.14 -10.79 25.96
C VAL A 3 -6.68 -11.37 27.25
N LYS A 4 -6.02 -12.41 27.76
CA LYS A 4 -6.35 -12.98 29.06
C LYS A 4 -5.82 -12.06 30.16
N ARG A 5 -6.68 -11.76 31.12
CA ARG A 5 -6.38 -10.94 32.29
C ARG A 5 -6.27 -11.86 33.51
N TYR A 6 -5.39 -11.49 34.43
CA TYR A 6 -5.01 -12.29 35.58
C TYR A 6 -5.03 -11.42 36.83
N ASP A 7 -5.44 -12.00 37.96
CA ASP A 7 -5.31 -11.37 39.27
C ASP A 7 -4.62 -12.30 40.27
N ILE A 8 -4.10 -11.73 41.34
CA ILE A 8 -3.45 -12.46 42.43
C ILE A 8 -4.54 -12.97 43.39
N CYS A 9 -4.76 -14.28 43.39
CA CYS A 9 -5.69 -14.93 44.31
C CYS A 9 -4.96 -15.50 45.54
N HIS A 10 -5.49 -15.23 46.73
CA HIS A 10 -5.02 -15.86 47.97
C HIS A 10 -5.71 -17.21 48.17
N LEU A 11 -4.93 -18.28 48.30
CA LEU A 11 -5.44 -19.66 48.42
C LEU A 11 -5.44 -20.18 49.87
N GLY A 12 -5.10 -19.32 50.84
CA GLY A 12 -4.97 -19.69 52.25
C GLY A 12 -3.56 -20.19 52.61
N GLY A 13 -3.22 -20.17 53.90
CA GLY A 13 -1.94 -20.66 54.41
C GLY A 13 -0.70 -19.91 53.91
N GLY A 14 -0.86 -18.68 53.39
CA GLY A 14 0.23 -17.89 52.81
C GLY A 14 0.52 -18.19 51.33
N ILE A 15 -0.30 -19.01 50.67
CA ILE A 15 -0.13 -19.37 49.25
C ILE A 15 -0.86 -18.36 48.36
N TYR A 16 -0.20 -17.91 47.30
CA TYR A 16 -0.74 -17.03 46.27
C TYR A 16 -0.59 -17.68 44.89
N SER A 17 -1.54 -17.43 43.99
CA SER A 17 -1.49 -17.88 42.61
C SER A 17 -2.07 -16.81 41.69
N MET A 18 -1.54 -16.67 40.48
CA MET A 18 -2.20 -15.91 39.43
C MET A 18 -3.29 -16.78 38.80
N MET A 19 -4.53 -16.30 38.78
CA MET A 19 -5.65 -16.96 38.10
C MET A 19 -6.26 -16.03 37.05
N GLU A 20 -6.87 -16.61 36.03
CA GLU A 20 -7.59 -15.83 35.01
C GLU A 20 -8.83 -15.17 35.63
N ASP A 21 -8.94 -13.87 35.45
CA ASP A 21 -10.05 -13.04 35.92
C ASP A 21 -10.41 -12.07 34.79
N SER A 22 -11.70 -11.88 34.49
CA SER A 22 -12.17 -10.91 33.50
C SER A 22 -11.76 -9.47 33.82
N ASP A 23 -11.59 -9.14 35.10
CA ASP A 23 -11.25 -7.82 35.60
C ASP A 23 -9.82 -7.73 36.16
N GLY A 24 -9.02 -8.79 35.99
CA GLY A 24 -7.67 -8.88 36.53
C GLY A 24 -6.73 -7.74 36.07
N GLU A 25 -5.89 -7.29 37.00
CA GLU A 25 -4.96 -6.16 36.79
C GLU A 25 -3.74 -6.55 35.93
N PHE A 26 -3.40 -7.84 35.87
CA PHE A 26 -2.20 -8.34 35.20
C PHE A 26 -2.51 -8.95 33.84
N VAL A 27 -1.59 -8.76 32.90
CA VAL A 27 -1.57 -9.42 31.59
C VAL A 27 -0.20 -10.04 31.41
N ARG A 28 -0.11 -11.16 30.69
CA ARG A 28 1.19 -11.75 30.37
C ARG A 28 2.00 -10.78 29.53
N HIS A 29 3.26 -10.57 29.90
CA HIS A 29 4.18 -9.69 29.17
C HIS A 29 4.23 -10.00 27.67
N VAL A 30 4.21 -11.29 27.31
CA VAL A 30 4.21 -11.74 25.90
C VAL A 30 3.00 -11.22 25.12
N ASP A 31 1.81 -11.23 25.73
CA ASP A 31 0.59 -10.75 25.09
C ASP A 31 0.63 -9.22 24.91
N HIS A 32 1.22 -8.49 25.88
CA HIS A 32 1.46 -7.04 25.78
C HIS A 32 2.43 -6.70 24.65
N THR A 33 3.61 -7.32 24.63
CA THR A 33 4.62 -7.05 23.59
C THR A 33 4.12 -7.39 22.18
N PHE A 34 3.31 -8.44 22.06
CA PHE A 34 2.69 -8.80 20.78
C PHE A 34 1.69 -7.74 20.31
N LEU A 35 0.87 -7.21 21.21
CA LEU A 35 -0.06 -6.13 20.89
C LEU A 35 0.66 -4.83 20.53
N GLU A 36 1.71 -4.47 21.27
CA GLU A 36 2.56 -3.32 20.94
C GLU A 36 3.13 -3.45 19.54
N GLN A 37 3.70 -4.60 19.20
CA GLN A 37 4.22 -4.87 17.86
C GLN A 37 3.13 -4.73 16.79
N LYS A 38 1.93 -5.28 17.05
CA LYS A 38 0.81 -5.17 16.12
C LYS A 38 0.35 -3.71 15.94
N LEU A 39 0.34 -2.93 17.02
CA LEU A 39 0.02 -1.50 16.96
C LEU A 39 1.07 -0.74 16.15
N THR A 40 2.35 -1.04 16.32
CA THR A 40 3.42 -0.41 15.52
C THR A 40 3.31 -0.77 14.05
N ASP A 41 3.02 -2.03 13.72
CA ASP A 41 2.86 -2.47 12.33
C ASP A 41 1.67 -1.77 11.66
N LEU A 42 0.53 -1.68 12.36
CA LEU A 42 -0.65 -0.96 11.87
C LEU A 42 -0.40 0.53 11.70
N ALA A 43 0.34 1.16 12.62
CA ALA A 43 0.70 2.58 12.51
C ALA A 43 1.57 2.85 11.27
N VAL A 44 2.53 1.97 10.97
CA VAL A 44 3.37 2.05 9.77
C VAL A 44 2.52 1.85 8.50
N GLN A 45 1.63 0.86 8.49
CA GLN A 45 0.74 0.63 7.35
C GLN A 45 -0.17 1.83 7.08
N LEU A 46 -0.73 2.43 8.13
CA LEU A 46 -1.58 3.61 8.03
C LEU A 46 -0.81 4.80 7.47
N ALA A 47 0.38 5.10 8.01
CA ALA A 47 1.23 6.19 7.52
C ALA A 47 1.61 6.02 6.04
N ASN A 48 1.92 4.79 5.62
CA ASN A 48 2.22 4.46 4.23
C ASN A 48 1.00 4.66 3.32
N ALA A 49 -0.18 4.22 3.74
CA ALA A 49 -1.42 4.41 2.99
C ALA A 49 -1.77 5.91 2.86
N GLU A 50 -1.67 6.67 3.95
CA GLU A 50 -1.88 8.12 3.93
C GLU A 50 -0.92 8.84 2.99
N SER A 51 0.36 8.45 2.96
CA SER A 51 1.33 9.03 2.02
C SER A 51 0.94 8.78 0.57
N LYS A 52 0.60 7.53 0.22
CA LYS A 52 0.15 7.15 -1.13
C LYS A 52 -1.13 7.91 -1.53
N CYS A 53 -2.09 8.04 -0.61
CA CYS A 53 -3.31 8.81 -0.85
C CYS A 53 -3.01 10.30 -1.11
N ARG A 54 -2.07 10.91 -0.39
CA ARG A 54 -1.66 12.31 -0.63
C ARG A 54 -1.03 12.49 -2.00
N GLU A 55 -0.17 11.56 -2.42
CA GLU A 55 0.48 11.60 -3.75
C GLU A 55 -0.56 11.47 -4.88
N LEU A 56 -1.47 10.50 -4.78
CA LEU A 56 -2.56 10.35 -5.75
C LEU A 56 -3.51 11.55 -5.76
N ALA A 57 -3.79 12.16 -4.61
CA ALA A 57 -4.61 13.37 -4.54
C ALA A 57 -3.93 14.55 -5.23
N ALA A 58 -2.62 14.74 -5.02
CA ALA A 58 -1.84 15.79 -5.68
C ALA A 58 -1.79 15.58 -7.21
N GLU A 59 -1.62 14.35 -7.66
CA GLU A 59 -1.70 13.99 -9.08
C GLU A 59 -3.08 14.31 -9.66
N ASN A 60 -4.17 13.94 -8.97
CA ASN A 60 -5.54 14.25 -9.40
C ASN A 60 -5.80 15.76 -9.50
N VAL A 61 -5.32 16.56 -8.55
CA VAL A 61 -5.41 18.04 -8.63
C VAL A 61 -4.69 18.54 -9.88
N THR A 62 -3.49 18.02 -10.15
CA THR A 62 -2.70 18.40 -11.33
C THR A 62 -3.39 18.01 -12.63
N LEU A 63 -3.99 16.82 -12.71
CA LEU A 63 -4.77 16.37 -13.86
C LEU A 63 -6.03 17.23 -14.05
N ASN A 64 -6.72 17.58 -12.97
CA ASN A 64 -7.89 18.45 -13.02
C ASN A 64 -7.52 19.86 -13.50
N ASP A 65 -6.40 20.41 -13.05
CA ASP A 65 -5.88 21.69 -13.53
C ASP A 65 -5.52 21.64 -15.02
N LYS A 66 -4.89 20.55 -15.48
CA LYS A 66 -4.65 20.33 -16.92
C LYS A 66 -5.97 20.27 -17.70
N MET A 67 -6.97 19.54 -17.20
CA MET A 67 -8.29 19.44 -17.83
C MET A 67 -9.00 20.80 -17.91
N ASN A 68 -8.96 21.60 -16.83
CA ASN A 68 -9.56 22.93 -16.81
C ASN A 68 -8.87 23.90 -17.79
N LYS A 69 -7.54 23.82 -17.90
CA LYS A 69 -6.78 24.59 -18.90
C LYS A 69 -7.14 24.18 -20.32
N LEU A 70 -7.31 22.88 -20.57
CA LEU A 70 -7.76 22.38 -21.86
C LEU A 70 -9.16 22.91 -22.18
N ALA A 71 -10.12 22.79 -21.24
CA ALA A 71 -11.50 23.24 -21.42
C ALA A 71 -11.65 24.75 -21.70
N THR A 72 -10.69 25.56 -21.28
CA THR A 72 -10.66 27.02 -21.50
C THR A 72 -9.73 27.43 -22.63
N TRP A 73 -9.08 26.47 -23.30
CA TRP A 73 -8.18 26.74 -24.42
C TRP A 73 -8.98 27.32 -25.58
N THR A 74 -8.59 28.51 -26.02
CA THR A 74 -9.27 29.35 -27.03
C THR A 74 -9.35 28.75 -28.44
N GLY A 75 -8.95 27.49 -28.61
CA GLY A 75 -9.07 26.71 -29.83
C GLY A 75 -10.20 25.69 -29.81
N ILE A 76 -10.70 25.25 -28.63
CA ILE A 76 -11.66 24.12 -28.52
C ILE A 76 -12.97 24.38 -29.29
N GLU A 77 -13.41 25.63 -29.37
CA GLU A 77 -14.63 26.01 -30.11
C GLU A 77 -14.45 26.03 -31.65
N PHE A 78 -13.21 25.90 -32.16
CA PHE A 78 -12.92 25.94 -33.60
C PHE A 78 -12.69 24.54 -34.25
N TYR A 79 -12.68 23.46 -33.46
CA TYR A 79 -12.34 22.08 -33.90
C TYR A 79 -13.44 21.34 -34.69
N SER A 80 -14.32 22.03 -35.42
CA SER A 80 -15.21 21.35 -36.39
C SER A 80 -14.58 21.23 -37.79
N SER A 81 -13.38 21.77 -38.00
CA SER A 81 -12.73 21.81 -39.32
C SER A 81 -11.28 21.34 -39.24
N SER A 82 -11.03 20.12 -39.75
CA SER A 82 -9.78 19.36 -39.71
C SER A 82 -8.54 20.04 -40.36
N TRP A 83 -8.59 21.32 -40.72
CA TRP A 83 -7.57 22.03 -41.50
C TRP A 83 -6.90 23.22 -40.78
N GLU A 84 -7.29 23.54 -39.54
CA GLU A 84 -6.71 24.65 -38.75
C GLU A 84 -5.71 24.22 -37.66
N PHE A 85 -5.37 22.92 -37.57
CA PHE A 85 -4.18 22.49 -36.81
C PHE A 85 -2.88 23.14 -37.32
N CYS A 86 -2.91 23.66 -38.54
CA CYS A 86 -1.80 24.35 -39.19
C CYS A 86 -1.73 25.81 -38.73
N ASN A 87 -1.35 26.06 -37.47
CA ASN A 87 -0.61 27.26 -37.00
C ASN A 87 -0.42 27.17 -35.48
N LEU A 88 0.78 26.78 -35.03
CA LEU A 88 1.36 26.88 -33.67
C LEU A 88 0.48 26.39 -32.49
N ASP A 89 -0.66 27.03 -32.20
CA ASP A 89 -1.57 26.74 -31.08
C ASP A 89 -2.16 25.30 -31.11
N GLY A 90 -2.43 24.75 -32.28
CA GLY A 90 -3.00 23.40 -32.41
C GLY A 90 -2.01 22.28 -32.08
N ASN A 91 -0.73 22.48 -32.38
CA ASN A 91 0.33 21.53 -32.05
C ASN A 91 0.67 21.59 -30.56
N ASP A 92 0.70 22.80 -29.97
CA ASP A 92 0.94 23.00 -28.54
C ASP A 92 -0.18 22.38 -27.69
N ALA A 93 -1.44 22.50 -28.12
CA ALA A 93 -2.57 21.83 -27.47
C ALA A 93 -2.48 20.30 -27.55
N LEU A 94 -2.05 19.75 -28.70
CA LEU A 94 -1.86 18.32 -28.88
C LEU A 94 -0.72 17.78 -28.01
N GLU A 95 0.41 18.47 -27.96
CA GLU A 95 1.54 18.13 -27.08
C GLU A 95 1.11 18.17 -25.61
N PHE A 96 0.37 19.21 -25.21
CA PHE A 96 -0.17 19.34 -23.85
C PHE A 96 -1.13 18.20 -23.47
N MET A 97 -1.96 17.73 -24.42
CA MET A 97 -2.85 16.58 -24.23
C MET A 97 -2.09 15.26 -24.18
N CYS A 98 -1.03 15.11 -24.98
CA CYS A 98 -0.25 13.87 -25.04
C CYS A 98 0.79 13.74 -23.91
N ASP A 99 1.25 14.85 -23.30
CA ASP A 99 2.16 14.83 -22.15
C ASP A 99 1.41 14.69 -20.81
N VAL A 100 0.51 13.72 -20.72
CA VAL A 100 -0.14 13.33 -19.46
C VAL A 100 0.65 12.17 -18.85
N LYS A 101 1.32 12.44 -17.73
CA LYS A 101 2.03 11.44 -16.92
C LYS A 101 1.34 11.27 -15.59
N THR A 102 1.24 10.03 -15.14
CA THR A 102 0.61 9.66 -13.87
C THR A 102 1.55 8.84 -13.00
N PRO A 103 2.72 9.40 -12.62
CA PRO A 103 3.76 8.66 -11.91
C PRO A 103 3.31 8.10 -10.55
N ALA A 104 2.40 8.78 -9.83
CA ALA A 104 1.88 8.27 -8.56
C ALA A 104 0.92 7.09 -8.79
N THR A 105 0.10 7.16 -9.83
CA THR A 105 -0.74 6.01 -10.26
C THR A 105 0.13 4.84 -10.72
N ASP A 106 1.18 5.10 -11.51
CA ASP A 106 2.09 4.06 -11.99
C ASP A 106 2.83 3.37 -10.84
N ALA A 107 3.34 4.15 -9.87
CA ALA A 107 3.98 3.64 -8.66
C ALA A 107 2.99 2.83 -7.79
N PHE A 108 1.74 3.29 -7.67
CA PHE A 108 0.70 2.55 -6.96
C PHE A 108 0.39 1.21 -7.63
N LEU A 109 0.24 1.19 -8.96
CA LEU A 109 0.00 -0.05 -9.71
C LEU A 109 1.18 -1.03 -9.63
N ALA A 110 2.41 -0.51 -9.66
CA ALA A 110 3.62 -1.31 -9.45
C ALA A 110 3.61 -1.98 -8.07
N GLU A 111 3.32 -1.23 -7.01
CA GLU A 111 3.18 -1.78 -5.66
C GLU A 111 2.10 -2.86 -5.60
N VAL A 112 0.92 -2.63 -6.17
CA VAL A 112 -0.18 -3.63 -6.17
C VAL A 112 0.25 -4.92 -6.88
N ARG A 113 0.99 -4.81 -7.99
CA ARG A 113 1.55 -6.00 -8.68
C ARG A 113 2.58 -6.71 -7.80
N ALA A 114 3.46 -5.99 -7.12
CA ALA A 114 4.43 -6.58 -6.20
C ALA A 114 3.76 -7.28 -5.02
N GLN A 115 2.69 -6.71 -4.46
CA GLN A 115 1.88 -7.36 -3.43
C GLN A 115 1.24 -8.67 -3.91
N GLY A 116 0.84 -8.74 -5.19
CA GLY A 116 0.39 -9.98 -5.81
C GLY A 116 1.48 -11.07 -5.85
N VAL A 117 2.74 -10.67 -6.08
CA VAL A 117 3.89 -11.58 -6.00
C VAL A 117 4.16 -12.01 -4.56
N ASP A 118 4.08 -11.10 -3.59
CA ASP A 118 4.22 -11.41 -2.15
C ASP A 118 3.15 -12.44 -1.71
N ALA A 119 1.89 -12.27 -2.14
CA ALA A 119 0.82 -13.22 -1.86
C ALA A 119 1.07 -14.60 -2.49
N ALA A 120 1.67 -14.64 -3.68
CA ALA A 120 2.06 -15.90 -4.32
C ALA A 120 3.20 -16.60 -3.55
N ILE A 121 4.18 -15.84 -3.06
CA ILE A 121 5.26 -16.33 -2.19
C ILE A 121 4.69 -16.93 -0.90
N GLU A 122 3.78 -16.23 -0.22
CA GLU A 122 3.13 -16.71 0.99
C GLU A 122 2.35 -18.01 0.74
N HIS A 123 1.61 -18.08 -0.37
CA HIS A 123 0.90 -19.29 -0.77
C HIS A 123 1.85 -20.47 -1.05
N LEU A 124 3.01 -20.22 -1.67
CA LEU A 124 4.04 -21.24 -1.87
C LEU A 124 4.62 -21.74 -0.55
N HIS A 125 4.95 -20.84 0.38
CA HIS A 125 5.43 -21.22 1.70
C HIS A 125 4.44 -22.12 2.42
N LYS A 126 3.16 -21.77 2.40
CA LYS A 126 2.10 -22.56 3.04
C LYS A 126 1.90 -23.93 2.39
N LYS A 127 1.95 -24.00 1.05
CA LYS A 127 1.68 -25.25 0.31
C LYS A 127 2.83 -26.25 0.43
N PHE A 128 4.07 -25.77 0.55
CA PHE A 128 5.28 -26.59 0.54
C PHE A 128 6.01 -26.58 1.90
N GLU A 129 5.29 -26.25 2.97
CA GLU A 129 5.81 -26.25 4.33
C GLU A 129 6.49 -27.60 4.65
N GLY A 130 7.75 -27.56 5.07
CA GLY A 130 8.54 -28.75 5.43
C GLY A 130 9.24 -29.50 4.28
N THR A 131 9.09 -29.08 3.02
CA THR A 131 9.73 -29.77 1.87
C THR A 131 11.15 -29.32 1.56
N GLY A 132 11.62 -28.19 2.10
CA GLY A 132 13.01 -27.69 1.95
C GLY A 132 13.43 -27.26 0.54
N HIS A 133 12.60 -27.46 -0.50
CA HIS A 133 12.98 -27.29 -1.91
C HIS A 133 12.46 -26.01 -2.59
N ILE A 134 11.84 -25.08 -1.84
CA ILE A 134 11.24 -23.85 -2.40
C ILE A 134 12.12 -22.60 -2.32
N GLY A 135 13.31 -22.68 -1.71
CA GLY A 135 14.15 -21.50 -1.44
C GLY A 135 14.53 -20.72 -2.71
N VAL A 136 15.04 -21.41 -3.74
CA VAL A 136 15.48 -20.74 -4.98
C VAL A 136 14.30 -20.09 -5.75
N PRO A 137 13.16 -20.77 -5.96
CA PRO A 137 11.97 -20.13 -6.54
C PRO A 137 11.46 -18.93 -5.73
N VAL A 138 11.43 -19.01 -4.40
CA VAL A 138 10.99 -17.91 -3.53
C VAL A 138 11.93 -16.70 -3.66
N MET A 139 13.25 -16.90 -3.60
CA MET A 139 14.22 -15.82 -3.78
C MET A 139 14.08 -15.10 -5.13
N ALA A 140 13.79 -15.85 -6.20
CA ALA A 140 13.55 -15.27 -7.52
C ALA A 140 12.28 -14.40 -7.55
N LEU A 141 11.21 -14.83 -6.88
CA LEU A 141 9.97 -14.06 -6.76
C LEU A 141 10.14 -12.83 -5.86
N GLU A 142 10.89 -12.94 -4.76
CA GLU A 142 11.23 -11.81 -3.89
C GLU A 142 11.99 -10.72 -4.67
N TRP A 143 12.97 -11.13 -5.48
CA TRP A 143 13.70 -10.23 -6.36
C TRP A 143 12.77 -9.59 -7.40
N LEU A 144 11.90 -10.37 -8.05
CA LEU A 144 10.92 -9.84 -8.99
C LEU A 144 10.01 -8.80 -8.33
N ALA A 145 9.51 -9.07 -7.13
CA ALA A 145 8.67 -8.13 -6.39
C ALA A 145 9.42 -6.81 -6.12
N GLN A 146 10.71 -6.87 -5.78
CA GLN A 146 11.53 -5.67 -5.59
C GLN A 146 11.73 -4.88 -6.88
N GLU A 147 11.96 -5.54 -8.01
CA GLU A 147 12.10 -4.87 -9.31
C GLU A 147 10.80 -4.20 -9.75
N ILE A 148 9.66 -4.88 -9.58
CA ILE A 148 8.35 -4.29 -9.85
C ILE A 148 8.16 -3.01 -9.02
N ARG A 149 8.49 -3.02 -7.72
CA ARG A 149 8.38 -1.82 -6.86
C ARG A 149 9.25 -0.65 -7.31
N LYS A 150 10.38 -0.91 -7.97
CA LYS A 150 11.24 0.12 -8.57
C LYS A 150 10.70 0.67 -9.91
N GLY A 151 9.58 0.14 -10.39
CA GLY A 151 9.00 0.52 -11.67
C GLY A 151 9.65 -0.20 -12.85
N ALA A 152 10.36 -1.31 -12.64
CA ALA A 152 10.81 -2.14 -13.75
C ALA A 152 9.57 -2.71 -14.46
N ALA A 153 9.44 -2.42 -15.76
CA ALA A 153 8.41 -3.01 -16.59
C ALA A 153 8.67 -4.52 -16.73
N LEU A 154 7.62 -5.31 -16.58
CA LEU A 154 7.57 -6.72 -17.00
C LEU A 154 7.43 -6.81 -18.52
#